data_AF-A0A367KP85-F1
#
_entry.id   AF-A0A367KP85-F1
#
_cell.length_a   1.000
_cell.length_b   1.000
_cell.length_c   1.000
_cell.angle_alpha   90.00
_cell.angle_beta   90.00
_cell.angle_gamma   90.00
#
_symmetry.space_group_name_H-M   'P 1'
#
loop_
_entity.id
_entity.type
_entity.pdbx_description
1 polymer ?
#
loop_
_entity_poly.entity_id
_entity_poly.type
_entity_poly.pdbx_seq_one_letter_code
_entity_poly.pdbx_strand_id
1 'polypeptide(L)'
;PQYSYLLVSEIIQQLESTQPEDSNYLEKRASLVSALKAILNSNVSLIGISVLEVLNALFTQLIQSLHDSGKSLVDTHSEENGFHYFIHQGLVHSIGGLASQTYYVNQLNDITSSLVSKLRVNSTDMVDGLSIKEYRRAAIRCLHCVAANSAKKPEKEDADTTPVYNHSIGLDTLIPAAGLLLDTASETRTEFASMLTYYLEETSEDEIGLNPYPKHTLSQQGDLNLANTLHLTLLNWIQLPNLEISDLLSIKKLLQAMTHRFGADETIRAVPLIFEIQSLAQQETIGSPCRQRAIAALVVEWLLIVADFYRVNSLIDYAQELKKERQGTGEYSAVFVQEDFNTTELEALEPDNQNTVHRFVERATVVEMLSKDGPLRDQDDPEGTELGNKLNTEWDASTMDEHNSTFRIRTSRNLSDLKAKLVTSWSSGKEPIVCEPEKKQTINVENLKEALVGQMEVSGLDVMNPLSKKSDDTFKDMSSLLQSISSGNNDSSPSTLFNPPYKP
;
A
#
# COMPACT_ATOMS: atom_id res chain seq x y z
N PRO A 1 5.28 9.80 31.98
CA PRO A 1 5.12 8.78 30.91
C PRO A 1 4.10 7.68 31.25
N GLN A 2 4.21 7.00 32.41
CA GLN A 2 3.37 5.82 32.74
C GLN A 2 1.88 6.09 32.98
N TYR A 3 1.44 7.35 33.19
CA TYR A 3 0.02 7.68 33.41
C TYR A 3 -0.64 8.40 32.24
N SER A 4 0.08 8.63 31.15
CA SER A 4 -0.46 9.39 30.01
C SER A 4 -1.62 8.65 29.32
N TYR A 5 -1.64 7.31 29.38
CA TYR A 5 -2.77 6.51 28.89
C TYR A 5 -4.07 6.75 29.70
N LEU A 6 -3.98 6.87 31.03
CA LEU A 6 -5.14 7.18 31.88
C LEU A 6 -5.71 8.55 31.53
N LEU A 7 -4.83 9.49 31.21
CA LEU A 7 -5.22 10.85 30.83
C LEU A 7 -5.91 10.87 29.46
N VAL A 8 -5.46 10.06 28.49
CA VAL A 8 -6.17 9.87 27.21
C VAL A 8 -7.55 9.26 27.44
N SER A 9 -7.65 8.20 28.24
CA SER A 9 -8.95 7.56 28.55
C SER A 9 -9.91 8.50 29.27
N GLU A 10 -9.42 9.26 30.25
CA GLU A 10 -10.23 10.25 30.99
C GLU A 10 -10.70 11.39 30.06
N ILE A 11 -9.83 11.91 29.19
CA ILE A 11 -10.23 12.94 28.22
C ILE A 11 -11.31 12.40 27.26
N ILE A 12 -11.18 11.17 26.77
CA ILE A 12 -12.18 10.54 25.89
C ILE A 12 -13.51 10.38 26.63
N GLN A 13 -13.49 9.89 27.87
CA GLN A 13 -14.70 9.77 28.70
C GLN A 13 -15.36 11.14 28.98
N GLN A 14 -14.55 12.18 29.18
CA GLN A 14 -15.06 13.54 29.34
C GLN A 14 -15.64 14.08 28.02
N LEU A 15 -15.04 13.76 26.87
CA LEU A 15 -15.59 14.14 25.56
C LEU A 15 -16.94 13.45 25.31
N GLU A 16 -17.09 12.18 25.66
CA GLU A 16 -18.33 11.42 25.52
C GLU A 16 -19.45 11.92 26.46
N SER A 17 -19.09 12.39 27.66
CA SER A 17 -20.06 12.88 28.66
C SER A 17 -20.43 14.35 28.50
N THR A 18 -19.69 15.10 27.68
CA THR A 18 -19.98 16.53 27.43
C THR A 18 -21.19 16.62 26.50
N GLN A 19 -22.29 17.24 26.98
CA GLN A 19 -23.55 17.37 26.23
C GLN A 19 -23.75 18.78 25.66
N PRO A 20 -24.43 18.91 24.49
CA PRO A 20 -24.57 20.18 23.76
C PRO A 20 -25.43 21.24 24.45
N GLU A 21 -26.05 20.94 25.60
CA GLU A 21 -26.92 21.89 26.33
C GLU A 21 -26.15 22.95 27.13
N ASP A 22 -24.83 22.78 27.32
CA ASP A 22 -24.00 23.73 28.06
C ASP A 22 -23.58 24.94 27.20
N SER A 23 -23.78 26.16 27.70
CA SER A 23 -23.36 27.40 27.03
C SER A 23 -21.86 27.48 26.70
N ASN A 24 -21.01 26.75 27.43
CA ASN A 24 -19.56 26.65 27.20
C ASN A 24 -19.12 25.29 26.58
N TYR A 25 -20.08 24.53 26.05
CA TYR A 25 -19.87 23.19 25.51
C TYR A 25 -18.76 23.14 24.46
N LEU A 26 -18.81 24.01 23.46
CA LEU A 26 -17.89 24.02 22.33
C LEU A 26 -16.46 24.40 22.74
N GLU A 27 -16.32 25.35 23.65
CA GLU A 27 -15.00 25.79 24.15
C GLU A 27 -14.33 24.68 24.99
N LYS A 28 -15.11 24.02 25.85
CA LYS A 28 -14.63 22.86 26.62
C LYS A 28 -14.25 21.71 25.70
N ARG A 29 -15.08 21.39 24.70
CA ARG A 29 -14.81 20.32 23.72
C ARG A 29 -13.56 20.63 22.90
N ALA A 30 -13.40 21.85 22.39
CA ALA A 30 -12.21 22.28 21.67
C ALA A 30 -10.93 22.19 22.54
N SER A 31 -11.01 22.57 23.81
CA SER A 31 -9.89 22.48 24.76
C SER A 31 -9.46 21.03 25.01
N LEU A 32 -10.44 20.13 25.23
CA LEU A 32 -10.19 18.70 25.41
C LEU A 32 -9.57 18.06 24.15
N VAL A 33 -10.08 18.40 22.97
CA VAL A 33 -9.53 17.94 21.69
C VAL A 33 -8.11 18.47 21.48
N SER A 34 -7.83 19.73 21.84
CA SER A 34 -6.49 20.29 21.76
C SER A 34 -5.50 19.59 22.68
N ALA A 35 -5.92 19.26 23.91
CA ALA A 35 -5.11 18.48 24.84
C ALA A 35 -4.82 17.08 24.28
N LEU A 36 -5.84 16.40 23.76
CA LEU A 36 -5.70 15.09 23.14
C LEU A 36 -4.73 15.12 21.95
N LYS A 37 -4.88 16.10 21.05
CA LYS A 37 -3.98 16.31 19.91
C LYS A 37 -2.54 16.44 20.39
N ALA A 38 -2.28 17.25 21.43
CA ALA A 38 -0.95 17.45 21.97
C ALA A 38 -0.35 16.17 22.58
N ILE A 39 -1.16 15.36 23.27
CA ILE A 39 -0.70 14.11 23.89
C ILE A 39 -0.38 13.05 22.83
N LEU A 40 -1.30 12.81 21.89
CA LEU A 40 -1.15 11.74 20.89
C LEU A 40 -0.10 12.05 19.82
N ASN A 41 0.20 13.33 19.58
CA ASN A 41 1.27 13.74 18.68
C ASN A 41 2.58 14.08 19.43
N SER A 42 2.67 13.78 20.73
CA SER A 42 3.92 13.95 21.47
C SER A 42 4.91 12.83 21.14
N ASN A 43 6.21 13.12 21.21
CA ASN A 43 7.29 12.14 21.01
C ASN A 43 7.41 11.11 22.17
N VAL A 44 6.42 11.06 23.07
CA VAL A 44 6.43 10.17 24.23
C VAL A 44 5.57 8.96 23.92
N SER A 45 6.18 7.77 23.87
CA SER A 45 5.44 6.51 23.67
C SER A 45 4.43 6.25 24.79
N LEU A 46 3.17 6.05 24.42
CA LEU A 46 2.04 5.93 25.34
C LEU A 46 1.70 4.48 25.74
N ILE A 47 2.69 3.74 26.24
CA ILE A 47 2.55 2.30 26.56
C ILE A 47 1.26 1.97 27.33
N GLY A 48 0.47 1.01 26.81
CA GLY A 48 -0.74 0.50 27.44
C GLY A 48 -2.06 0.99 26.84
N ILE A 49 -2.02 1.87 25.84
CA ILE A 49 -3.23 2.28 25.10
C ILE A 49 -3.68 1.20 24.11
N SER A 50 -4.95 0.81 24.15
CA SER A 50 -5.61 0.07 23.07
C SER A 50 -5.85 1.01 21.89
N VAL A 51 -4.91 1.04 20.94
CA VAL A 51 -4.91 2.02 19.83
C VAL A 51 -6.18 1.92 18.97
N LEU A 52 -6.71 0.71 18.76
CA LEU A 52 -7.95 0.53 17.98
C LEU A 52 -9.20 0.99 18.74
N GLU A 53 -9.25 0.85 20.06
CA GLU A 53 -10.36 1.39 20.86
C GLU A 53 -10.34 2.92 20.82
N VAL A 54 -9.16 3.52 21.01
CA VAL A 54 -9.00 4.98 20.90
C VAL A 54 -9.34 5.46 19.49
N LEU A 55 -8.85 4.78 18.44
CA LEU A 55 -9.20 5.10 17.06
C LEU A 55 -10.72 5.11 16.84
N ASN A 56 -11.41 4.07 17.31
CA ASN A 56 -12.86 3.97 17.17
C ASN A 56 -13.60 5.05 17.97
N ALA A 57 -13.19 5.34 19.20
CA ALA A 57 -13.78 6.40 20.02
C ALA A 57 -13.60 7.78 19.36
N LEU A 58 -12.39 8.10 18.90
CA LEU A 58 -12.09 9.37 18.23
C LEU A 58 -12.84 9.52 16.91
N PHE A 59 -12.93 8.44 16.13
CA PHE A 59 -13.68 8.47 14.88
C PHE A 59 -15.18 8.67 15.14
N THR A 60 -15.77 7.96 16.11
CA THR A 60 -17.17 8.16 16.51
C THR A 60 -17.42 9.60 16.96
N GLN A 61 -16.51 10.17 17.76
CA GLN A 61 -16.59 11.57 18.19
C GLN A 61 -16.50 12.56 17.02
N LEU A 62 -15.67 12.27 16.00
CA LEU A 62 -15.58 13.08 14.79
C LEU A 62 -16.90 13.06 14.01
N ILE A 63 -17.46 11.87 13.78
CA ILE A 63 -18.74 11.71 13.08
C ILE A 63 -19.87 12.40 13.84
N GLN A 64 -19.94 12.23 15.16
CA GLN A 64 -20.92 12.91 16.00
C GLN A 64 -20.75 14.43 15.95
N SER A 65 -19.52 14.95 16.01
CA SER A 65 -19.27 16.39 15.89
C SER A 65 -19.71 16.96 14.54
N LEU A 66 -19.48 16.22 13.45
CA LEU A 66 -19.92 16.61 12.11
C LEU A 66 -21.45 16.66 12.04
N HIS A 67 -22.11 15.61 12.55
CA HIS A 67 -23.58 15.53 12.62
C HIS A 67 -24.17 16.70 13.44
N ASP A 68 -23.67 16.92 14.66
CA ASP A 68 -24.18 17.96 15.58
C ASP A 68 -23.99 19.37 15.00
N SER A 69 -22.91 19.59 14.25
CA SER A 69 -22.61 20.90 13.66
C SER A 69 -23.44 21.20 12.40
N GLY A 70 -24.02 20.17 11.76
CA GLY A 70 -24.66 20.28 10.45
C GLY A 70 -23.73 20.85 9.37
N LYS A 71 -22.41 20.84 9.60
CA LYS A 71 -21.40 21.44 8.74
C LYS A 71 -20.54 20.36 8.14
N SER A 72 -20.23 20.53 6.85
CA SER A 72 -19.20 19.74 6.18
C SER A 72 -17.85 19.94 6.86
N LEU A 73 -16.94 18.98 6.68
CA LEU A 73 -15.57 19.10 7.14
C LEU A 73 -14.91 20.32 6.47
N VAL A 74 -14.74 21.41 7.21
CA VAL A 74 -14.24 22.68 6.67
C VAL A 74 -12.71 22.64 6.60
N ASP A 75 -12.15 22.96 5.43
CA ASP A 75 -10.70 23.00 5.21
C ASP A 75 -10.06 24.34 5.60
N THR A 76 -10.84 25.42 5.66
CA THR A 76 -10.39 26.78 5.96
C THR A 76 -11.00 27.36 7.22
N HIS A 77 -10.18 28.08 8.00
CA HIS A 77 -10.63 28.75 9.22
C HIS A 77 -11.50 29.96 8.86
N SER A 78 -12.82 29.83 8.92
CA SER A 78 -13.73 30.99 8.90
C SER A 78 -13.98 31.50 10.31
N GLU A 79 -13.98 32.83 10.47
CA GLU A 79 -14.17 33.49 11.78
C GLU A 79 -15.50 33.08 12.46
N GLU A 80 -16.52 32.72 11.68
CA GLU A 80 -17.84 32.31 12.18
C GLU A 80 -17.88 30.86 12.72
N ASN A 81 -16.90 30.00 12.40
CA ASN A 81 -16.92 28.56 12.71
C ASN A 81 -15.64 28.03 13.39
N GLY A 82 -14.80 28.91 13.95
CA GLY A 82 -13.49 28.56 14.49
C GLY A 82 -13.48 27.33 15.41
N PHE A 83 -14.39 27.24 16.39
CA PHE A 83 -14.42 26.11 17.33
C PHE A 83 -14.73 24.76 16.68
N HIS A 84 -15.70 24.69 15.76
CA HIS A 84 -16.00 23.44 15.05
C HIS A 84 -14.84 23.01 14.17
N TYR A 85 -14.18 23.96 13.49
CA TYR A 85 -12.97 23.70 12.74
C TYR A 85 -11.88 23.11 13.63
N PHE A 86 -11.59 23.72 14.79
CA PHE A 86 -10.60 23.22 15.75
C PHE A 86 -10.95 21.82 16.28
N ILE A 87 -12.22 21.54 16.54
CA ILE A 87 -12.67 20.23 17.01
C ILE A 87 -12.47 19.18 15.89
N HIS A 88 -12.98 19.43 14.68
CA HIS A 88 -12.88 18.48 13.58
C HIS A 88 -11.43 18.20 13.20
N GLN A 89 -10.65 19.26 12.97
CA GLN A 89 -9.24 19.13 12.64
C GLN A 89 -8.47 18.49 13.80
N GLY A 90 -8.73 18.91 15.05
CA GLY A 90 -8.06 18.36 16.20
C GLY A 90 -8.29 16.85 16.38
N LEU A 91 -9.50 16.36 16.12
CA LEU A 91 -9.82 14.93 16.13
C LEU A 91 -9.13 14.17 14.99
N VAL A 92 -9.15 14.70 13.77
CA VAL A 92 -8.43 14.12 12.61
C VAL A 92 -6.93 14.01 12.90
N HIS A 93 -6.31 15.06 13.45
CA HIS A 93 -4.89 15.06 13.83
C HIS A 93 -4.60 14.15 15.03
N SER A 94 -5.56 13.97 15.94
CA SER A 94 -5.45 13.03 17.06
C SER A 94 -5.43 11.59 16.55
N ILE A 95 -6.29 11.25 15.59
CA ILE A 95 -6.29 9.96 14.90
C ILE A 95 -4.98 9.73 14.14
N GLY A 96 -4.51 10.73 13.38
CA GLY A 96 -3.20 10.67 12.73
C GLY A 96 -2.05 10.47 13.72
N GLY A 97 -2.12 11.09 14.90
CA GLY A 97 -1.12 10.96 15.96
C GLY A 97 -0.95 9.53 16.47
N LEU A 98 -2.00 8.70 16.39
CA LEU A 98 -1.91 7.28 16.77
C LEU A 98 -0.87 6.52 15.93
N ALA A 99 -0.58 6.96 14.70
CA ALA A 99 0.45 6.37 13.87
C ALA A 99 1.86 6.51 14.48
N SER A 100 2.08 7.51 15.34
CA SER A 100 3.35 7.69 16.07
C SER A 100 3.44 6.85 17.35
N GLN A 101 2.33 6.21 17.76
CA GLN A 101 2.18 5.54 19.05
C GLN A 101 2.12 4.01 18.91
N THR A 102 2.74 3.45 17.87
CA THR A 102 2.66 2.02 17.57
C THR A 102 3.64 1.18 18.40
N TYR A 103 3.16 0.06 18.94
CA TYR A 103 3.94 -0.88 19.77
C TYR A 103 4.45 -2.10 19.02
N TYR A 104 3.77 -2.49 17.94
CA TYR A 104 4.12 -3.66 17.15
C TYR A 104 4.03 -3.35 15.66
N VAL A 105 4.80 -4.11 14.87
CA VAL A 105 5.05 -3.85 13.44
C VAL A 105 3.76 -3.73 12.61
N ASN A 106 2.73 -4.50 12.94
CA ASN A 106 1.47 -4.53 12.18
C ASN A 106 0.43 -3.50 12.64
N GLN A 107 0.68 -2.72 13.69
CA GLN A 107 -0.37 -1.86 14.27
C GLN A 107 -0.79 -0.73 13.32
N LEU A 108 0.13 -0.23 12.49
CA LEU A 108 -0.21 0.71 11.42
C LEU A 108 -1.14 0.10 10.37
N ASN A 109 -0.94 -1.19 10.06
CA ASN A 109 -1.81 -1.91 9.14
C ASN A 109 -3.20 -2.11 9.75
N ASP A 110 -3.29 -2.36 11.05
CA ASP A 110 -4.56 -2.48 11.77
C ASP A 110 -5.32 -1.15 11.80
N ILE A 111 -4.64 -0.04 12.11
CA ILE A 111 -5.22 1.32 12.07
C ILE A 111 -5.73 1.63 10.67
N THR A 112 -4.89 1.40 9.66
CA THR A 112 -5.22 1.68 8.26
C THR A 112 -6.38 0.81 7.80
N SER A 113 -6.35 -0.49 8.06
CA SER A 113 -7.42 -1.43 7.69
C SER A 113 -8.74 -1.07 8.37
N SER A 114 -8.69 -0.62 9.63
CA SER A 114 -9.87 -0.14 10.34
C SER A 114 -10.45 1.11 9.67
N LEU A 115 -9.63 2.10 9.29
CA LEU A 115 -10.08 3.28 8.57
C LEU A 115 -10.60 2.94 7.16
N VAL A 116 -9.92 2.05 6.44
CA VAL A 116 -10.35 1.55 5.13
C VAL A 116 -11.72 0.87 5.21
N SER A 117 -11.97 0.08 6.26
CA SER A 117 -13.29 -0.53 6.47
C SER A 117 -14.40 0.51 6.67
N LYS A 118 -14.06 1.68 7.24
CA LYS A 118 -14.99 2.81 7.41
C LYS A 118 -15.21 3.59 6.10
N LEU A 119 -14.44 3.38 5.03
CA LEU A 119 -14.71 4.04 3.75
C LEU A 119 -15.96 3.50 3.03
N ARG A 120 -16.38 2.26 3.35
CA ARG A 120 -17.59 1.61 2.80
C ARG A 120 -17.72 1.77 1.28
N VAL A 121 -16.71 1.34 0.54
CA VAL A 121 -16.52 1.60 -0.91
C VAL A 121 -17.75 1.28 -1.78
N ASN A 122 -18.56 0.30 -1.40
CA ASN A 122 -19.73 -0.13 -2.18
C ASN A 122 -21.08 0.33 -1.59
N SER A 123 -21.09 1.17 -0.56
CA SER A 123 -22.33 1.67 0.04
C SER A 123 -22.68 3.05 -0.50
N THR A 124 -23.95 3.26 -0.83
CA THR A 124 -24.51 4.57 -1.21
C THR A 124 -25.41 5.15 -0.12
N ASP A 125 -25.51 4.47 1.01
CA ASP A 125 -26.49 4.78 2.05
C ASP A 125 -25.97 5.87 3.00
N MET A 126 -26.89 6.58 3.64
CA MET A 126 -26.52 7.44 4.77
C MET A 126 -25.98 6.60 5.92
N VAL A 127 -24.90 7.08 6.54
CA VAL A 127 -24.20 6.38 7.62
C VAL A 127 -24.16 7.29 8.83
N ASP A 128 -24.70 6.79 9.96
CA ASP A 128 -24.69 7.51 11.23
C ASP A 128 -25.25 8.95 11.13
N GLY A 129 -26.25 9.13 10.27
CA GLY A 129 -26.92 10.43 10.03
C GLY A 129 -26.18 11.38 9.09
N LEU A 130 -25.01 11.00 8.56
CA LEU A 130 -24.26 11.78 7.57
C LEU A 130 -24.46 11.25 6.15
N SER A 131 -24.27 12.15 5.18
CA SER A 131 -24.12 11.75 3.77
C SER A 131 -22.89 10.85 3.61
N ILE A 132 -22.97 9.84 2.75
CA ILE A 132 -21.84 8.94 2.51
C ILE A 132 -20.59 9.69 2.04
N LYS A 133 -20.80 10.78 1.29
CA LYS A 133 -19.74 11.68 0.80
C LYS A 133 -18.97 12.30 1.97
N GLU A 134 -19.67 12.89 2.94
CA GLU A 134 -19.02 13.54 4.09
C GLU A 134 -18.39 12.52 5.04
N TYR A 135 -19.05 11.37 5.24
CA TYR A 135 -18.50 10.27 6.04
C TYR A 135 -17.16 9.77 5.45
N ARG A 136 -17.12 9.55 4.13
CA ARG A 136 -15.90 9.15 3.41
C ARG A 136 -14.83 10.22 3.46
N ARG A 137 -15.19 11.48 3.26
CA ARG A 137 -14.25 12.61 3.37
C ARG A 137 -13.57 12.65 4.74
N ALA A 138 -14.33 12.47 5.82
CA ALA A 138 -13.77 12.39 7.17
C ALA A 138 -12.78 11.21 7.33
N ALA A 139 -13.14 10.03 6.82
CA ALA A 139 -12.28 8.85 6.85
C ALA A 139 -11.02 8.99 5.98
N ILE A 140 -11.12 9.55 4.77
CA ILE A 140 -9.99 9.82 3.87
C ILE A 140 -9.02 10.80 4.53
N ARG A 141 -9.54 11.86 5.19
CA ARG A 141 -8.70 12.83 5.92
C ARG A 141 -7.98 12.20 7.11
N CYS A 142 -8.64 11.32 7.86
CA CYS A 142 -8.00 10.55 8.91
C CYS A 142 -6.88 9.66 8.34
N LEU A 143 -7.15 8.96 7.25
CA LEU A 143 -6.18 8.10 6.57
C LEU A 143 -4.98 8.89 6.05
N HIS A 144 -5.22 10.07 5.47
CA HIS A 144 -4.17 10.99 5.04
C HIS A 144 -3.26 11.42 6.21
N CYS A 145 -3.83 11.79 7.36
CA CYS A 145 -3.03 12.16 8.53
C CYS A 145 -2.26 10.98 9.12
N VAL A 146 -2.81 9.76 9.08
CA VAL A 146 -2.09 8.53 9.47
C VAL A 146 -0.92 8.27 8.51
N ALA A 147 -1.14 8.36 7.21
CA ALA A 147 -0.11 8.21 6.17
C ALA A 147 1.00 9.27 6.30
N ALA A 148 0.64 10.54 6.53
CA ALA A 148 1.60 11.62 6.72
C ALA A 148 2.45 11.46 7.98
N ASN A 149 1.88 10.93 9.07
CA ASN A 149 2.63 10.70 10.30
C ASN A 149 3.47 9.41 10.25
N SER A 150 3.05 8.38 9.51
CA SER A 150 3.84 7.15 9.35
C SER A 150 5.05 7.35 8.42
N ALA A 151 4.96 8.26 7.44
CA ALA A 151 6.04 8.54 6.51
C ALA A 151 7.14 9.46 7.07
N LYS A 152 6.94 10.08 8.23
CA LYS A 152 7.96 10.92 8.88
C LYS A 152 9.19 10.09 9.23
N LYS A 153 10.28 10.29 8.48
CA LYS A 153 11.58 9.71 8.79
C LYS A 153 11.99 10.17 10.19
N PRO A 154 12.36 9.26 11.12
CA PRO A 154 12.84 9.68 12.43
C PRO A 154 14.06 10.57 12.24
N GLU A 155 14.03 11.76 12.83
CA GLU A 155 15.20 12.63 12.88
C GLU A 155 16.36 11.82 13.48
N LYS A 156 17.53 11.87 12.83
CA LYS A 156 18.73 11.11 13.22
C LYS A 156 19.25 11.60 14.57
N GLU A 157 18.59 11.22 15.66
CA GLU A 157 19.13 11.33 17.01
C GLU A 157 19.57 9.93 17.46
N ASP A 158 20.89 9.78 17.57
CA ASP A 158 21.65 8.66 18.15
C ASP A 158 21.42 7.25 17.56
N ALA A 159 22.32 6.90 16.64
CA ALA A 159 22.37 5.67 15.85
C ALA A 159 22.61 4.35 16.64
N ASP A 160 22.56 4.34 17.97
CA ASP A 160 23.10 3.21 18.76
C ASP A 160 22.11 2.46 19.67
N THR A 161 20.83 2.82 19.72
CA THR A 161 19.88 2.06 20.55
C THR A 161 18.55 1.84 19.86
N THR A 162 18.34 0.57 19.48
CA THR A 162 17.15 -0.09 18.93
C THR A 162 17.01 -0.06 17.40
N PRO A 163 16.79 -1.22 16.76
CA PRO A 163 16.43 -1.26 15.35
C PRO A 163 15.07 -0.58 15.22
N VAL A 164 15.06 0.62 14.64
CA VAL A 164 13.84 1.24 14.16
C VAL A 164 13.33 0.34 13.04
N TYR A 165 12.37 -0.54 13.35
CA TYR A 165 11.65 -1.27 12.34
C TYR A 165 11.10 -0.24 11.34
N ASN A 166 11.14 -0.49 10.04
CA ASN A 166 10.47 0.39 9.08
C ASN A 166 8.95 0.23 9.31
N HIS A 167 8.36 1.15 10.05
CA HIS A 167 6.92 1.19 10.33
C HIS A 167 6.20 1.84 9.14
N SER A 168 6.24 1.19 7.97
CA SER A 168 5.47 1.61 6.80
C SER A 168 4.13 0.88 6.74
N ILE A 169 3.09 1.56 6.28
CA ILE A 169 1.79 0.93 6.02
C ILE A 169 1.96 -0.03 4.83
N GLY A 170 1.56 -1.29 5.00
CA GLY A 170 1.52 -2.27 3.92
C GLY A 170 0.54 -1.83 2.83
N LEU A 171 1.01 -1.79 1.59
CA LEU A 171 0.22 -1.34 0.45
C LEU A 171 -1.00 -2.23 0.17
N ASP A 172 -0.96 -3.48 0.61
CA ASP A 172 -2.07 -4.43 0.57
C ASP A 172 -3.29 -3.95 1.37
N THR A 173 -3.08 -3.20 2.45
CA THR A 173 -4.17 -2.66 3.28
C THR A 173 -5.02 -1.61 2.55
N LEU A 174 -4.48 -0.98 1.50
CA LEU A 174 -5.15 0.05 0.71
C LEU A 174 -5.93 -0.55 -0.48
N ILE A 175 -5.68 -1.80 -0.86
CA ILE A 175 -6.35 -2.47 -1.99
C ILE A 175 -7.88 -2.41 -1.90
N PRO A 176 -8.52 -2.71 -0.74
CA PRO A 176 -9.98 -2.64 -0.63
C PRO A 176 -10.54 -1.22 -0.85
N ALA A 177 -9.73 -0.17 -0.64
CA ALA A 177 -10.13 1.21 -0.86
C ALA A 177 -10.00 1.67 -2.32
N ALA A 178 -9.30 0.92 -3.19
CA ALA A 178 -9.07 1.30 -4.58
C ALA A 178 -10.37 1.54 -5.36
N GLY A 179 -11.45 0.84 -5.03
CA GLY A 179 -12.77 1.06 -5.65
C GLY A 179 -13.35 2.47 -5.43
N LEU A 180 -12.85 3.26 -4.47
CA LEU A 180 -13.24 4.66 -4.31
C LEU A 180 -12.82 5.54 -5.49
N LEU A 181 -11.82 5.13 -6.27
CA LEU A 181 -11.45 5.80 -7.52
C LEU A 181 -12.52 5.62 -8.61
N LEU A 182 -13.50 4.75 -8.39
CA LEU A 182 -14.66 4.55 -9.27
C LEU A 182 -15.96 5.07 -8.62
N ASP A 183 -15.86 5.86 -7.55
CA ASP A 183 -17.01 6.40 -6.85
C ASP A 183 -17.85 7.31 -7.76
N THR A 184 -19.15 7.41 -7.47
CA THR A 184 -20.05 8.27 -8.25
C THR A 184 -19.74 9.76 -8.06
N ALA A 185 -19.18 10.17 -6.91
CA ALA A 185 -18.81 11.56 -6.66
C ALA A 185 -17.33 11.82 -7.01
N SER A 186 -17.07 12.76 -7.93
CA SER A 186 -15.70 13.13 -8.35
C SER A 186 -14.84 13.63 -7.18
N GLU A 187 -15.42 14.40 -6.26
CA GLU A 187 -14.72 14.85 -5.06
C GLU A 187 -14.16 13.68 -4.21
N THR A 188 -14.94 12.60 -4.03
CA THR A 188 -14.46 11.42 -3.30
C THR A 188 -13.27 10.77 -4.02
N ARG A 189 -13.38 10.61 -5.35
CA ARG A 189 -12.33 10.00 -6.19
C ARG A 189 -11.02 10.80 -6.09
N THR A 190 -11.13 12.11 -6.27
CA THR A 190 -9.97 13.03 -6.31
C THR A 190 -9.34 13.22 -4.93
N GLU A 191 -10.11 13.30 -3.85
CA GLU A 191 -9.58 13.32 -2.49
C GLU A 191 -8.84 12.03 -2.13
N PHE A 192 -9.41 10.87 -2.47
CA PHE A 192 -8.74 9.58 -2.23
C PHE A 192 -7.48 9.43 -3.09
N ALA A 193 -7.54 9.82 -4.37
CA ALA A 193 -6.38 9.82 -5.25
C ALA A 193 -5.26 10.74 -4.76
N SER A 194 -5.60 11.93 -4.25
CA SER A 194 -4.64 12.85 -3.66
C SER A 194 -3.95 12.26 -2.43
N MET A 195 -4.71 11.58 -1.56
CA MET A 195 -4.16 10.91 -0.39
C MET A 195 -3.21 9.78 -0.78
N LEU A 196 -3.62 8.94 -1.76
CA LEU A 196 -2.80 7.84 -2.24
C LEU A 196 -1.52 8.34 -2.93
N THR A 197 -1.64 9.38 -3.76
CA THR A 197 -0.50 10.05 -4.43
C THR A 197 0.52 10.50 -3.39
N TYR A 198 0.06 11.26 -2.38
CA TYR A 198 0.91 11.75 -1.29
C TYR A 198 1.63 10.58 -0.59
N TYR A 199 0.91 9.50 -0.25
CA TYR A 199 1.53 8.36 0.42
C TYR A 199 2.58 7.66 -0.44
N LEU A 200 2.31 7.48 -1.74
CA LEU A 200 3.27 6.85 -2.67
C LEU A 200 4.52 7.72 -2.87
N GLU A 201 4.37 9.05 -2.95
CA GLU A 201 5.49 9.99 -3.06
C GLU A 201 6.35 10.01 -1.79
N GLU A 202 5.73 10.16 -0.62
CA GLU A 202 6.47 10.22 0.66
C GLU A 202 7.17 8.91 1.01
N THR A 203 6.65 7.78 0.55
CA THR A 203 7.28 6.47 0.76
C THR A 203 8.27 6.10 -0.34
N SER A 204 8.34 6.87 -1.44
CA SER A 204 9.27 6.61 -2.55
C SER A 204 10.74 6.74 -2.11
N GLU A 205 11.63 6.04 -2.81
CA GLU A 205 13.06 6.19 -2.57
C GLU A 205 13.64 7.19 -3.58
N ASP A 206 14.33 8.22 -3.09
CA ASP A 206 14.77 9.38 -3.88
C ASP A 206 15.76 9.04 -5.03
N GLU A 207 16.35 7.84 -5.05
CA GLU A 207 17.46 7.46 -5.96
C GLU A 207 17.13 6.36 -6.98
N ILE A 208 15.85 6.00 -7.19
CA ILE A 208 15.48 4.84 -8.04
C ILE A 208 15.86 5.06 -9.53
N GLY A 209 15.68 6.27 -10.06
CA GLY A 209 15.77 6.56 -11.51
C GLY A 209 17.16 6.87 -12.08
N LEU A 210 18.19 7.02 -11.24
CA LEU A 210 19.53 7.51 -11.66
C LEU A 210 20.61 6.43 -11.76
N ASN A 211 20.26 5.18 -11.44
CA ASN A 211 21.19 4.06 -11.52
C ASN A 211 21.36 3.60 -12.99
N PRO A 212 22.54 3.08 -13.36
CA PRO A 212 22.80 2.59 -14.72
C PRO A 212 21.93 1.38 -15.10
N TYR A 213 21.31 0.74 -14.11
CA TYR A 213 20.42 -0.41 -14.25
C TYR A 213 19.22 -0.24 -13.30
N PRO A 214 18.05 -0.80 -13.66
CA PRO A 214 16.84 -0.64 -12.87
C PRO A 214 16.96 -1.33 -11.51
N LYS A 215 16.54 -0.62 -10.45
CA LYS A 215 16.29 -1.23 -9.15
C LYS A 215 14.86 -1.77 -9.13
N HIS A 216 14.72 -3.08 -9.10
CA HIS A 216 13.39 -3.71 -9.02
C HIS A 216 12.79 -3.52 -7.62
N THR A 217 11.83 -2.60 -7.52
CA THR A 217 11.15 -2.25 -6.26
C THR A 217 9.87 -3.04 -6.04
N LEU A 218 9.24 -3.58 -7.10
CA LEU A 218 8.05 -4.44 -7.00
C LEU A 218 8.41 -5.87 -6.57
N SER A 219 9.04 -5.99 -5.41
CA SER A 219 9.51 -7.27 -4.85
C SER A 219 8.54 -7.88 -3.83
N GLN A 220 7.64 -7.07 -3.26
CA GLN A 220 6.64 -7.55 -2.31
C GLN A 220 5.33 -7.85 -3.03
N GLN A 221 4.68 -8.95 -2.65
CA GLN A 221 3.41 -9.34 -3.26
C GLN A 221 2.29 -8.33 -3.03
N GLY A 222 2.32 -7.58 -1.91
CA GLY A 222 1.37 -6.50 -1.64
C GLY A 222 1.48 -5.35 -2.65
N ASP A 223 2.71 -4.89 -2.92
CA ASP A 223 2.99 -3.80 -3.87
C ASP A 223 2.52 -4.16 -5.28
N LEU A 224 2.81 -5.40 -5.69
CA LEU A 224 2.39 -5.95 -6.98
C LEU A 224 0.87 -5.98 -7.13
N ASN A 225 0.17 -6.49 -6.10
CA ASN A 225 -1.29 -6.57 -6.12
C ASN A 225 -1.93 -5.17 -6.15
N LEU A 226 -1.37 -4.21 -5.42
CA LEU A 226 -1.86 -2.83 -5.46
C LEU A 226 -1.65 -2.22 -6.84
N ALA A 227 -0.45 -2.34 -7.43
CA ALA A 227 -0.15 -1.79 -8.75
C ALA A 227 -1.12 -2.32 -9.82
N ASN A 228 -1.29 -3.66 -9.88
CA ASN A 228 -2.23 -4.28 -10.82
C ASN A 228 -3.68 -3.82 -10.59
N THR A 229 -4.11 -3.71 -9.31
CA THR A 229 -5.45 -3.20 -8.97
C THR A 229 -5.62 -1.76 -9.43
N LEU A 230 -4.62 -0.90 -9.22
CA LEU A 230 -4.63 0.49 -9.65
C LEU A 230 -4.65 0.61 -11.17
N HIS A 231 -3.88 -0.18 -11.92
CA HIS A 231 -3.94 -0.16 -13.38
C HIS A 231 -5.33 -0.48 -13.93
N LEU A 232 -5.95 -1.56 -13.44
CA LEU A 232 -7.32 -1.92 -13.81
C LEU A 232 -8.31 -0.81 -13.42
N THR A 233 -8.13 -0.23 -12.24
CA THR A 233 -8.98 0.83 -11.74
C THR A 233 -8.83 2.12 -12.55
N LEU A 234 -7.62 2.50 -12.95
CA LEU A 234 -7.33 3.65 -13.80
C LEU A 234 -7.99 3.50 -15.18
N LEU A 235 -7.89 2.32 -15.78
CA LEU A 235 -8.53 2.03 -17.06
C LEU A 235 -10.06 2.19 -16.99
N ASN A 236 -10.67 1.71 -15.90
CA ASN A 236 -12.09 1.88 -15.65
C ASN A 236 -12.47 3.33 -15.32
N TRP A 237 -11.63 4.05 -14.57
CA TRP A 237 -11.85 5.43 -14.17
C TRP A 237 -11.92 6.35 -15.39
N ILE A 238 -11.00 6.18 -16.33
CA ILE A 238 -10.95 6.93 -17.59
C ILE A 238 -12.21 6.71 -18.44
N GLN A 239 -12.94 5.60 -18.24
CA GLN A 239 -14.17 5.26 -18.96
C GLN A 239 -15.45 5.75 -18.27
N LEU A 240 -15.38 6.29 -17.05
CA LEU A 240 -16.57 6.77 -16.33
C LEU A 240 -17.31 7.87 -17.13
N PRO A 241 -18.64 7.87 -17.17
CA PRO A 241 -19.40 8.88 -17.92
C PRO A 241 -19.29 10.29 -17.32
N ASN A 242 -19.07 10.39 -16.00
CA ASN A 242 -18.94 11.63 -15.24
C ASN A 242 -17.48 11.97 -14.91
N LEU A 243 -16.58 11.80 -15.88
CA LEU A 243 -15.17 12.14 -15.75
C LEU A 243 -15.01 13.67 -15.80
N GLU A 244 -14.47 14.27 -14.73
CA GLU A 244 -14.23 15.71 -14.62
C GLU A 244 -12.75 16.07 -14.88
N ILE A 245 -12.47 17.37 -15.01
CA ILE A 245 -11.10 17.88 -15.18
C ILE A 245 -10.20 17.47 -14.00
N SER A 246 -10.73 17.54 -12.78
CA SER A 246 -10.05 17.16 -11.54
C SER A 246 -9.64 15.67 -11.51
N ASP A 247 -10.45 14.79 -12.12
CA ASP A 247 -10.13 13.36 -12.25
C ASP A 247 -8.92 13.14 -13.14
N LEU A 248 -8.86 13.79 -14.31
CA LEU A 248 -7.73 13.67 -15.24
C LEU A 248 -6.41 14.13 -14.62
N LEU A 249 -6.44 15.24 -13.87
CA LEU A 249 -5.29 15.73 -13.13
C LEU A 249 -4.87 14.76 -12.01
N SER A 250 -5.84 14.15 -11.34
CA SER A 250 -5.59 13.16 -10.28
C SER A 250 -5.01 11.86 -10.84
N ILE A 251 -5.50 11.39 -11.99
CA ILE A 251 -4.95 10.24 -12.72
C ILE A 251 -3.50 10.50 -13.12
N LYS A 252 -3.21 11.67 -13.70
CA LYS A 252 -1.83 12.07 -14.05
C LYS A 252 -0.91 12.00 -12.83
N LYS A 253 -1.31 12.62 -11.71
CA LYS A 253 -0.53 12.62 -10.47
C LYS A 253 -0.34 11.22 -9.90
N LEU A 254 -1.37 10.38 -9.94
CA LEU A 254 -1.27 9.01 -9.45
C LEU A 254 -0.32 8.17 -10.30
N LEU A 255 -0.39 8.26 -11.63
CA LEU A 255 0.55 7.61 -12.54
C LEU A 255 2.00 8.08 -12.31
N GLN A 256 2.20 9.37 -12.05
CA GLN A 256 3.51 9.92 -11.68
C GLN A 256 4.01 9.32 -10.37
N ALA A 257 3.19 9.35 -9.32
CA ALA A 257 3.55 8.82 -8.01
C ALA A 257 3.85 7.31 -8.05
N MET A 258 3.09 6.53 -8.83
CA MET A 258 3.37 5.11 -9.07
C MET A 258 4.73 4.94 -9.77
N THR A 259 5.01 5.72 -10.80
CA THR A 259 6.30 5.69 -11.53
C THR A 259 7.47 6.00 -10.60
N HIS A 260 7.35 7.04 -9.75
CA HIS A 260 8.39 7.39 -8.78
C HIS A 260 8.57 6.31 -7.70
N ARG A 261 7.47 5.76 -7.19
CA ARG A 261 7.50 4.78 -6.10
C ARG A 261 8.06 3.43 -6.52
N PHE A 262 7.66 2.96 -7.69
CA PHE A 262 7.92 1.60 -8.16
C PHE A 262 8.90 1.52 -9.35
N GLY A 263 9.39 2.68 -9.81
CA GLY A 263 10.46 2.79 -10.80
C GLY A 263 10.21 2.00 -12.07
N ALA A 264 11.24 1.26 -12.48
CA ALA A 264 11.28 0.60 -13.77
C ALA A 264 10.22 -0.50 -13.91
N ASP A 265 9.95 -1.25 -12.84
CA ASP A 265 8.96 -2.33 -12.87
C ASP A 265 7.57 -1.80 -13.20
N GLU A 266 7.21 -0.66 -12.61
CA GLU A 266 5.96 0.02 -12.88
C GLU A 266 5.95 0.66 -14.27
N THR A 267 7.04 1.29 -14.68
CA THR A 267 7.13 1.90 -16.02
C THR A 267 6.91 0.86 -17.11
N ILE A 268 7.56 -0.31 -17.00
CA ILE A 268 7.43 -1.40 -17.96
C ILE A 268 5.99 -1.93 -18.02
N ARG A 269 5.31 -2.03 -16.88
CA ARG A 269 3.91 -2.48 -16.79
C ARG A 269 2.90 -1.43 -17.26
N ALA A 270 3.18 -0.16 -17.01
CA ALA A 270 2.32 0.96 -17.36
C ALA A 270 2.36 1.25 -18.86
N VAL A 271 3.44 0.94 -19.60
CA VAL A 271 3.49 1.17 -21.06
C VAL A 271 2.32 0.48 -21.79
N PRO A 272 2.09 -0.85 -21.66
CA PRO A 272 0.90 -1.49 -22.24
C PRO A 272 -0.43 -0.83 -21.84
N LEU A 273 -0.59 -0.49 -20.55
CA LEU A 273 -1.79 0.20 -20.05
C LEU A 273 -2.03 1.55 -20.75
N ILE A 274 -0.98 2.36 -20.89
CA ILE A 274 -1.07 3.69 -21.49
C ILE A 274 -1.44 3.61 -22.97
N PHE A 275 -0.94 2.60 -23.69
CA PHE A 275 -1.36 2.35 -25.07
C PHE A 275 -2.78 1.80 -25.18
N GLU A 276 -3.26 1.07 -24.18
CA GLU A 276 -4.68 0.69 -24.11
C GLU A 276 -5.58 1.90 -23.81
N ILE A 277 -5.16 2.79 -22.92
CA ILE A 277 -5.84 4.08 -22.71
C ILE A 277 -5.88 4.90 -24.01
N GLN A 278 -4.80 4.89 -24.79
CA GLN A 278 -4.78 5.52 -26.10
C GLN A 278 -5.73 4.82 -27.08
N SER A 279 -5.82 3.48 -27.07
CA SER A 279 -6.69 2.72 -27.97
C SER A 279 -8.16 3.08 -27.75
N LEU A 280 -8.59 3.31 -26.50
CA LEU A 280 -9.92 3.82 -26.18
C LEU A 280 -10.21 5.16 -26.86
N ALA A 281 -9.23 6.06 -26.93
CA ALA A 281 -9.37 7.35 -27.60
C ALA A 281 -9.38 7.21 -29.13
N GLN A 282 -8.67 6.22 -29.68
CA GLN A 282 -8.63 5.95 -31.13
C GLN A 282 -9.92 5.29 -31.64
N GLN A 283 -10.52 4.41 -30.85
CA GLN A 283 -11.70 3.62 -31.24
C GLN A 283 -13.02 4.39 -31.13
N GLU A 284 -12.99 5.68 -30.79
CA GLU A 284 -14.17 6.53 -30.54
C GLU A 284 -15.12 5.99 -29.46
N THR A 285 -14.64 5.06 -28.61
CA THR A 285 -15.37 4.58 -27.43
C THR A 285 -15.63 5.72 -26.45
N ILE A 286 -14.79 6.75 -26.49
CA ILE A 286 -14.93 8.01 -25.77
C ILE A 286 -15.76 8.98 -26.61
N GLY A 287 -17.01 9.19 -26.21
CA GLY A 287 -18.03 9.85 -27.04
C GLY A 287 -17.90 11.36 -27.27
N SER A 288 -16.94 12.07 -26.67
CA SER A 288 -16.76 13.52 -26.89
C SER A 288 -15.35 13.86 -27.40
N PRO A 289 -15.20 14.72 -28.44
CA PRO A 289 -13.89 15.15 -28.96
C PRO A 289 -13.01 15.77 -27.88
N CYS A 290 -13.59 16.54 -26.95
CA CYS A 290 -12.85 17.14 -25.85
C CYS A 290 -12.24 16.07 -24.94
N ARG A 291 -13.00 15.02 -24.61
CA ARG A 291 -12.51 13.90 -23.81
C ARG A 291 -11.48 13.06 -24.55
N GLN A 292 -11.64 12.86 -25.85
CA GLN A 292 -10.63 12.23 -26.70
C GLN A 292 -9.30 13.01 -26.66
N ARG A 293 -9.34 14.34 -26.83
CA ARG A 293 -8.15 15.22 -26.74
C ARG A 293 -7.51 15.15 -25.36
N ALA A 294 -8.31 15.16 -24.29
CA ALA A 294 -7.79 15.12 -22.92
C ALA A 294 -7.09 13.80 -22.61
N ILE A 295 -7.66 12.66 -23.01
CA ILE A 295 -7.05 11.35 -22.80
C ILE A 295 -5.79 11.18 -23.67
N ALA A 296 -5.83 11.63 -24.93
CA ALA A 296 -4.64 11.62 -25.77
C ALA A 296 -3.52 12.55 -25.24
N ALA A 297 -3.87 13.65 -24.59
CA ALA A 297 -2.92 14.55 -23.94
C ALA A 297 -2.35 13.93 -22.66
N LEU A 298 -3.16 13.22 -21.86
CA LEU A 298 -2.71 12.48 -20.68
C LEU A 298 -1.59 11.48 -21.02
N VAL A 299 -1.72 10.75 -22.14
CA VAL A 299 -0.68 9.83 -22.64
C VAL A 299 0.64 10.57 -22.86
N VAL A 300 0.60 11.74 -23.52
CA VAL A 300 1.80 12.56 -23.78
C VAL A 300 2.40 13.09 -22.49
N GLU A 301 1.57 13.55 -21.56
CA GLU A 301 2.02 14.04 -20.25
C GLU A 301 2.70 12.95 -19.42
N TRP A 302 2.17 11.73 -19.44
CA TRP A 302 2.81 10.59 -18.78
C TRP A 302 4.16 10.23 -19.43
N LEU A 303 4.26 10.25 -20.76
CA LEU A 303 5.55 10.04 -21.44
C LEU A 303 6.58 11.09 -21.06
N LEU A 304 6.18 12.36 -20.92
CA LEU A 304 7.07 13.42 -20.45
C LEU A 304 7.53 13.16 -19.00
N ILE A 305 6.66 12.68 -18.12
CA ILE A 305 7.02 12.29 -16.75
C ILE A 305 8.07 11.17 -16.76
N VAL A 306 7.83 10.10 -17.53
CA VAL A 306 8.77 8.97 -17.66
C VAL A 306 10.10 9.43 -18.25
N ALA A 307 10.05 10.24 -19.30
CA ALA A 307 11.23 10.73 -19.99
C ALA A 307 12.09 11.63 -19.09
N ASP A 308 11.49 12.49 -18.28
CA ASP A 308 12.19 13.33 -17.31
C ASP A 308 12.78 12.50 -16.16
N PHE A 309 11.98 11.57 -15.61
CA PHE A 309 12.39 10.72 -14.50
C PHE A 309 13.63 9.86 -14.82
N TYR A 310 13.68 9.28 -16.03
CA TYR A 310 14.83 8.48 -16.49
C TYR A 310 15.84 9.27 -17.33
N ARG A 311 15.59 10.55 -17.61
CA ARG A 311 16.43 11.42 -18.46
C ARG A 311 16.62 10.90 -19.90
N VAL A 312 15.56 10.33 -20.48
CA VAL A 312 15.53 9.80 -21.85
C VAL A 312 15.28 10.95 -22.83
N ASN A 313 16.33 11.67 -23.22
CA ASN A 313 16.22 12.88 -24.03
C ASN A 313 15.47 12.67 -25.36
N SER A 314 15.67 11.52 -26.02
CA SER A 314 14.96 11.20 -27.27
C SER A 314 13.44 11.14 -27.09
N LEU A 315 12.98 10.63 -25.94
CA LEU A 315 11.56 10.57 -25.61
C LEU A 315 11.02 11.95 -25.21
N ILE A 316 11.83 12.76 -24.51
CA ILE A 316 11.49 14.16 -24.20
C ILE A 316 11.25 14.93 -25.52
N ASP A 317 12.22 14.87 -26.44
CA ASP A 317 12.15 15.59 -27.72
C ASP A 317 10.91 15.17 -28.52
N TYR A 318 10.67 13.86 -28.64
CA TYR A 318 9.50 13.31 -29.34
C TYR A 318 8.17 13.75 -28.72
N ALA A 319 8.03 13.64 -27.40
CA ALA A 319 6.79 13.99 -26.71
C ALA A 319 6.53 15.52 -26.73
N GLN A 320 7.58 16.34 -26.63
CA GLN A 320 7.48 17.79 -26.75
C GLN A 320 7.11 18.25 -28.16
N GLU A 321 7.70 17.63 -29.19
CA GLU A 321 7.36 17.92 -30.59
C GLU A 321 5.89 17.60 -30.86
N LEU A 322 5.43 16.41 -30.45
CA LEU A 322 4.04 16.00 -30.59
C LEU A 322 3.08 16.92 -29.82
N LYS A 323 3.45 17.32 -28.58
CA LYS A 323 2.69 18.30 -27.79
C LYS A 323 2.55 19.62 -28.54
N LYS A 324 3.64 20.17 -29.05
CA LYS A 324 3.67 21.46 -29.77
C LYS A 324 2.84 21.42 -31.05
N GLU A 325 2.94 20.32 -31.80
CA GLU A 325 2.15 20.14 -33.02
C GLU A 325 0.65 20.07 -32.72
N ARG A 326 0.24 19.23 -31.76
CA ARG A 326 -1.17 19.12 -31.36
C ARG A 326 -1.71 20.44 -30.79
N GLN A 327 -0.89 21.21 -30.10
CA GLN A 327 -1.27 22.57 -29.68
C GLN A 327 -1.49 23.48 -30.89
N GLY A 328 -0.65 23.39 -31.92
CA GLY A 328 -0.78 24.13 -33.17
C GLY A 328 -2.02 23.75 -33.99
N THR A 329 -2.46 22.49 -33.94
CA THR A 329 -3.66 22.00 -34.64
C THR A 329 -4.93 22.02 -33.79
N GLY A 330 -4.85 22.43 -32.52
CA GLY A 330 -5.99 22.39 -31.59
C GLY A 330 -6.42 20.97 -31.16
N GLU A 331 -5.55 19.98 -31.34
CA GLU A 331 -5.75 18.58 -30.92
C GLU A 331 -5.29 18.33 -29.48
N TYR A 332 -4.62 19.30 -28.85
CA TYR A 332 -4.15 19.20 -27.47
C TYR A 332 -5.14 19.83 -26.49
N SER A 333 -5.45 19.14 -25.39
CA SER A 333 -6.43 19.61 -24.40
C SER A 333 -5.88 20.72 -23.51
N ALA A 334 -6.68 21.76 -23.28
CA ALA A 334 -6.39 22.83 -22.32
C ALA A 334 -6.23 22.36 -20.86
N VAL A 335 -6.71 21.16 -20.49
CA VAL A 335 -6.56 20.59 -19.13
C VAL A 335 -5.11 20.55 -18.65
N PHE A 336 -4.16 20.38 -19.56
CA PHE A 336 -2.72 20.29 -19.23
C PHE A 336 -1.94 21.54 -19.63
N VAL A 337 -2.63 22.63 -19.95
CA VAL A 337 -2.04 23.93 -20.33
C VAL A 337 -2.45 25.03 -19.37
N GLN A 338 -3.69 25.02 -18.89
CA GLN A 338 -4.21 26.01 -17.95
C GLN A 338 -3.97 25.55 -16.51
N GLU A 339 -3.62 26.49 -15.63
CA GLU A 339 -3.43 26.22 -14.20
C GLU A 339 -4.73 26.37 -13.41
N ASP A 340 -5.64 27.26 -13.86
CA ASP A 340 -6.91 27.57 -13.20
C ASP A 340 -8.10 27.31 -14.13
N PHE A 341 -9.11 26.62 -13.61
CA PHE A 341 -10.33 26.27 -14.34
C PHE A 341 -11.56 26.97 -13.74
N ASN A 342 -12.36 27.60 -14.58
CA ASN A 342 -13.65 28.18 -14.19
C ASN A 342 -14.81 27.17 -14.23
N THR A 343 -14.52 25.93 -14.64
CA THR A 343 -15.49 24.85 -14.82
C THR A 343 -14.88 23.53 -14.34
N THR A 344 -15.72 22.59 -13.92
CA THR A 344 -15.35 21.22 -13.60
C THR A 344 -15.60 20.26 -14.77
N GLU A 345 -16.57 20.60 -15.63
CA GLU A 345 -16.95 19.84 -16.82
C GLU A 345 -15.95 20.02 -17.95
N LEU A 346 -15.60 18.92 -18.59
CA LEU A 346 -14.58 18.88 -19.65
C LEU A 346 -15.08 19.55 -20.93
N GLU A 347 -16.33 19.30 -21.31
CA GLU A 347 -16.98 19.86 -22.49
C GLU A 347 -17.12 21.39 -22.43
N ALA A 348 -17.23 21.95 -21.23
CA ALA A 348 -17.33 23.39 -21.01
C ALA A 348 -15.97 24.12 -21.12
N LEU A 349 -14.85 23.39 -21.13
CA LEU A 349 -13.52 23.99 -21.17
C LEU A 349 -13.19 24.57 -22.55
N GLU A 350 -13.62 23.90 -23.61
CA GLU A 350 -13.31 24.26 -25.00
C GLU A 350 -14.56 24.07 -25.90
N PRO A 351 -15.64 24.82 -25.66
CA PRO A 351 -16.93 24.58 -26.32
C PRO A 351 -16.86 24.72 -27.85
N ASP A 352 -15.99 25.60 -28.34
CA ASP A 352 -15.82 25.90 -29.76
C ASP A 352 -14.84 24.96 -30.47
N ASN A 353 -14.07 24.16 -29.75
CA ASN A 353 -13.05 23.28 -30.32
C ASN A 353 -13.61 21.88 -30.60
N GLN A 354 -13.91 21.61 -31.87
CA GLN A 354 -14.44 20.33 -32.35
C GLN A 354 -13.36 19.42 -32.99
N ASN A 355 -12.09 19.82 -32.93
CA ASN A 355 -11.01 19.05 -33.55
C ASN A 355 -10.83 17.71 -32.82
N THR A 356 -10.78 16.61 -33.58
CA THR A 356 -10.45 15.28 -33.05
C THR A 356 -8.95 15.02 -33.18
N VAL A 357 -8.44 14.11 -32.35
CA VAL A 357 -7.01 13.77 -32.37
C VAL A 357 -6.74 12.87 -33.58
N HIS A 358 -5.83 13.29 -34.45
CA HIS A 358 -5.45 12.51 -35.62
C HIS A 358 -4.06 11.90 -35.46
N ARG A 359 -3.14 12.64 -34.83
CA ARG A 359 -1.76 12.17 -34.63
C ARG A 359 -1.60 11.57 -33.25
N PHE A 360 -1.58 10.25 -33.17
CA PHE A 360 -1.37 9.49 -31.92
C PHE A 360 0.10 9.19 -31.65
N VAL A 361 0.42 8.81 -30.40
CA VAL A 361 1.74 8.32 -30.04
C VAL A 361 1.95 6.97 -30.72
N GLU A 362 3.09 6.81 -31.38
CA GLU A 362 3.47 5.55 -32.02
C GLU A 362 4.17 4.64 -31.01
N ARG A 363 3.55 3.49 -30.71
CA ARG A 363 4.08 2.52 -29.75
C ARG A 363 5.47 2.04 -30.13
N ALA A 364 5.69 1.69 -31.38
CA ALA A 364 6.98 1.19 -31.87
C ALA A 364 8.12 2.18 -31.58
N THR A 365 7.88 3.47 -31.82
CA THR A 365 8.84 4.55 -31.56
C THR A 365 9.17 4.68 -30.07
N VAL A 366 8.14 4.68 -29.20
CA VAL A 366 8.35 4.77 -27.75
C VAL A 366 9.11 3.56 -27.22
N VAL A 367 8.73 2.35 -27.64
CA VAL A 367 9.43 1.11 -27.28
C VAL A 367 10.88 1.17 -27.73
N GLU A 368 11.15 1.58 -28.97
CA GLU A 368 12.51 1.70 -29.49
C GLU A 368 13.35 2.69 -28.64
N MET A 369 12.79 3.85 -28.28
CA MET A 369 13.46 4.84 -27.44
C MET A 369 13.77 4.30 -26.04
N LEU A 370 12.80 3.65 -25.39
CA LEU A 370 12.95 3.10 -24.05
C LEU A 370 13.88 1.88 -24.01
N SER A 371 13.83 1.01 -25.03
CA SER A 371 14.69 -0.18 -25.11
C SER A 371 16.16 0.14 -25.39
N LYS A 372 16.43 1.26 -26.08
CA LYS A 372 17.80 1.70 -26.39
C LYS A 372 18.45 2.48 -25.24
N ASP A 373 17.65 3.07 -24.35
CA ASP A 373 18.17 3.83 -23.21
C ASP A 373 18.44 2.94 -22.00
N GLY A 374 19.52 3.22 -21.29
CA GLY A 374 20.08 2.38 -20.22
C GLY A 374 19.24 2.20 -18.94
N PRO A 375 18.51 3.22 -18.43
CA PRO A 375 17.94 3.15 -17.07
C PRO A 375 16.88 2.08 -16.83
N LEU A 376 16.18 1.65 -17.89
CA LEU A 376 15.14 0.61 -17.81
C LEU A 376 15.65 -0.78 -18.18
N ARG A 377 16.90 -0.87 -18.67
CA ARG A 377 17.45 -2.07 -19.27
C ARG A 377 18.20 -2.88 -18.22
N ASP A 378 17.87 -4.16 -18.09
CA ASP A 378 18.57 -5.06 -17.19
C ASP A 378 20.04 -5.24 -17.64
N GLN A 379 20.94 -5.50 -16.69
CA GLN A 379 22.35 -5.75 -16.99
C GLN A 379 22.56 -6.92 -17.95
N ASP A 380 21.67 -7.91 -17.90
CA ASP A 380 21.72 -9.12 -18.70
C ASP A 380 21.05 -8.97 -20.09
N ASP A 381 20.43 -7.82 -20.39
CA ASP A 381 19.78 -7.51 -21.67
C ASP A 381 20.47 -6.34 -22.40
N PRO A 382 21.72 -6.48 -22.87
CA PRO A 382 22.48 -5.37 -23.46
C PRO A 382 21.87 -4.83 -24.76
N GLU A 383 21.05 -5.62 -25.45
CA GLU A 383 20.39 -5.23 -26.70
C GLU A 383 18.97 -4.67 -26.47
N GLY A 384 18.42 -4.80 -25.26
CA GLY A 384 17.08 -4.31 -24.92
C GLY A 384 15.95 -5.15 -25.54
N THR A 385 16.24 -6.38 -25.98
CA THR A 385 15.29 -7.23 -26.70
C THR A 385 14.22 -7.77 -25.76
N GLU A 386 14.61 -8.18 -24.54
CA GLU A 386 13.66 -8.66 -23.53
C GLU A 386 12.78 -7.51 -23.05
N LEU A 387 13.38 -6.34 -22.79
CA LEU A 387 12.65 -5.12 -22.46
C LEU A 387 11.67 -4.75 -23.57
N GLY A 388 12.11 -4.76 -24.83
CA GLY A 388 11.27 -4.46 -25.99
C GLY A 388 10.06 -5.41 -26.12
N ASN A 389 10.25 -6.70 -25.83
CA ASN A 389 9.15 -7.67 -25.81
C ASN A 389 8.13 -7.37 -24.70
N LYS A 390 8.60 -7.06 -23.48
CA LYS A 390 7.73 -6.67 -22.36
C LYS A 390 6.92 -5.42 -22.69
N LEU A 391 7.58 -4.39 -23.23
CA LEU A 391 6.92 -3.13 -23.59
C LEU A 391 5.95 -3.26 -24.78
N ASN A 392 6.10 -4.28 -25.64
CA ASN A 392 5.20 -4.58 -26.76
C ASN A 392 4.04 -5.51 -26.40
N THR A 393 4.03 -6.09 -25.20
CA THR A 393 2.98 -7.04 -24.79
C THR A 393 1.62 -6.34 -24.80
N GLU A 394 0.59 -6.94 -25.40
CA GLU A 394 -0.76 -6.37 -25.38
C GLU A 394 -1.28 -6.26 -23.95
N TRP A 395 -2.05 -5.21 -23.66
CA TRP A 395 -2.70 -5.12 -22.36
C TRP A 395 -3.79 -6.17 -22.28
N ASP A 396 -3.59 -7.18 -21.45
CA ASP A 396 -4.64 -8.13 -21.09
C ASP A 396 -4.66 -8.31 -19.57
N ALA A 397 -5.83 -8.18 -18.97
CA ALA A 397 -6.04 -8.45 -17.56
C ALA A 397 -5.59 -9.87 -17.17
N SER A 398 -5.59 -10.82 -18.12
CA SER A 398 -5.09 -12.18 -17.92
C SER A 398 -3.55 -12.31 -18.03
N THR A 399 -2.89 -11.48 -18.84
CA THR A 399 -1.41 -11.44 -18.94
C THR A 399 -0.72 -10.88 -17.70
N MET A 400 -1.44 -10.13 -16.85
CA MET A 400 -0.93 -9.68 -15.56
C MET A 400 -0.53 -10.86 -14.66
N ASP A 401 -1.24 -11.99 -14.74
CA ASP A 401 -0.91 -13.21 -13.99
C ASP A 401 0.37 -13.91 -14.50
N GLU A 402 0.65 -13.82 -15.80
CA GLU A 402 1.88 -14.35 -16.39
C GLU A 402 3.10 -13.55 -15.96
N HIS A 403 3.01 -12.20 -15.96
CA HIS A 403 4.06 -11.34 -15.42
C HIS A 403 4.28 -11.56 -13.92
N ASN A 404 3.24 -11.89 -13.16
CA ASN A 404 3.38 -12.23 -11.72
C ASN A 404 4.22 -13.51 -11.51
N SER A 405 4.27 -14.42 -12.48
CA SER A 405 5.07 -15.64 -12.40
C SER A 405 6.57 -15.41 -12.64
N THR A 406 6.93 -14.47 -13.53
CA THR A 406 8.32 -14.19 -13.93
C THR A 406 9.14 -13.56 -12.79
N PHE A 407 8.50 -12.78 -11.93
CA PHE A 407 9.14 -12.17 -10.76
C PHE A 407 9.14 -13.09 -9.52
N ARG A 408 8.45 -14.23 -9.56
CA ARG A 408 8.27 -15.12 -8.40
C ARG A 408 9.52 -15.94 -8.05
N ILE A 409 10.52 -16.01 -8.93
CA ILE A 409 11.78 -16.74 -8.70
C ILE A 409 12.98 -15.78 -8.82
N ARG A 410 13.08 -14.82 -7.88
CA ARG A 410 14.37 -14.20 -7.55
C ARG A 410 14.59 -14.35 -6.04
N THR A 411 14.96 -15.55 -5.62
CA THR A 411 15.41 -15.90 -4.25
C THR A 411 16.80 -15.34 -3.92
N SER A 412 17.16 -14.17 -4.45
CA SER A 412 18.47 -13.54 -4.20
C SER A 412 18.52 -12.70 -2.92
N ARG A 413 17.40 -12.49 -2.22
CA ARG A 413 17.44 -12.01 -0.84
C ARG A 413 17.79 -13.17 0.10
N ASN A 414 18.97 -13.06 0.70
CA ASN A 414 19.49 -13.89 1.79
C ASN A 414 18.40 -14.22 2.83
N LEU A 415 17.77 -15.39 2.68
CA LEU A 415 16.88 -16.01 3.67
C LEU A 415 17.59 -16.30 5.02
N SER A 416 18.91 -16.10 5.09
CA SER A 416 19.69 -16.15 6.31
C SER A 416 19.32 -15.05 7.32
N ASP A 417 18.85 -13.89 6.84
CA ASP A 417 18.68 -12.69 7.70
C ASP A 417 17.27 -12.58 8.28
N LEU A 418 16.32 -13.36 7.75
CA LEU A 418 14.94 -13.48 8.26
C LEU A 418 14.71 -14.70 9.16
N LYS A 419 15.73 -15.53 9.40
CA LYS A 419 15.63 -16.53 10.46
C LYS A 419 15.60 -15.79 11.80
N ALA A 420 14.47 -15.90 12.51
CA ALA A 420 14.39 -15.53 13.91
C ALA A 420 15.55 -16.21 14.65
N LYS A 421 16.56 -15.43 15.06
CA LYS A 421 17.55 -15.89 16.02
C LYS A 421 16.80 -16.08 17.33
N LEU A 422 16.34 -17.31 17.56
CA LEU A 422 15.94 -17.77 18.88
C LEU A 422 17.15 -17.53 19.78
N VAL A 423 17.08 -16.48 20.59
CA VAL A 423 18.05 -16.22 21.65
C VAL A 423 17.89 -17.37 22.63
N THR A 424 18.71 -18.41 22.45
CA THR A 424 18.98 -19.36 23.52
C THR A 424 19.75 -18.60 24.59
N SER A 425 18.98 -17.97 25.48
CA SER A 425 19.47 -17.63 26.80
C SER A 425 20.02 -18.93 27.39
N TRP A 426 21.17 -18.89 28.05
CA TRP A 426 21.92 -20.02 28.66
C TRP A 426 23.10 -20.53 27.83
N SER A 427 24.13 -19.67 27.66
CA SER A 427 25.53 -20.12 27.57
C SER A 427 26.43 -19.06 28.21
N SER A 428 26.59 -19.16 29.53
CA SER A 428 27.63 -18.44 30.26
C SER A 428 29.00 -19.01 29.88
N GLY A 429 29.89 -18.16 29.39
CA GLY A 429 31.33 -18.28 29.62
C GLY A 429 32.09 -19.35 28.84
N LYS A 430 32.53 -19.00 27.62
CA LYS A 430 33.89 -19.15 27.06
C LYS A 430 33.80 -19.06 25.54
N GLU A 431 34.50 -18.09 24.96
CA GLU A 431 34.72 -18.00 23.52
C GLU A 431 35.35 -19.29 22.99
N PRO A 432 34.78 -19.92 21.93
CA PRO A 432 35.51 -20.92 21.17
C PRO A 432 36.21 -20.25 19.98
N ILE A 433 37.48 -20.60 19.88
CA ILE A 433 38.43 -20.33 18.81
C ILE A 433 37.82 -20.64 17.44
N VAL A 434 38.07 -19.74 16.50
CA VAL A 434 37.80 -19.88 15.06
C VAL A 434 38.56 -21.10 14.53
N CYS A 435 37.84 -22.15 14.13
CA CYS A 435 38.34 -23.22 13.26
C CYS A 435 37.69 -23.08 11.88
N GLU A 436 38.50 -23.27 10.84
CA GLU A 436 38.18 -23.21 9.41
C GLU A 436 36.97 -24.06 9.00
N PRO A 437 36.30 -23.72 7.87
CA PRO A 437 35.08 -24.40 7.44
C PRO A 437 35.41 -25.73 6.75
N GLU A 438 35.31 -26.84 7.47
CA GLU A 438 35.13 -28.14 6.84
C GLU A 438 33.74 -28.23 6.19
N LYS A 439 33.75 -28.62 4.91
CA LYS A 439 32.60 -28.76 4.01
C LYS A 439 31.43 -29.51 4.67
N LYS A 440 30.40 -28.77 5.07
CA LYS A 440 29.08 -29.35 5.32
C LYS A 440 28.48 -29.81 4.00
N GLN A 441 28.45 -31.14 3.80
CA GLN A 441 27.66 -31.77 2.75
C GLN A 441 26.18 -31.42 2.96
N THR A 442 25.64 -30.60 2.09
CA THR A 442 24.20 -30.41 1.92
C THR A 442 23.61 -31.72 1.40
N ILE A 443 22.67 -32.30 2.15
CA ILE A 443 21.91 -33.49 1.77
C ILE A 443 21.00 -33.10 0.61
N ASN A 444 21.33 -33.55 -0.60
CA ASN A 444 20.55 -33.29 -1.80
C ASN A 444 19.28 -34.17 -1.79
N VAL A 445 18.14 -33.59 -2.14
CA VAL A 445 16.80 -34.23 -2.08
C VAL A 445 16.72 -35.47 -2.98
N GLU A 446 17.60 -35.58 -3.98
CA GLU A 446 17.74 -36.74 -4.87
C GLU A 446 18.25 -38.00 -4.13
N ASN A 447 19.19 -37.85 -3.19
CA ASN A 447 19.71 -38.99 -2.41
C ASN A 447 18.66 -39.55 -1.43
N LEU A 448 17.69 -38.73 -1.03
CA LEU A 448 16.58 -39.14 -0.16
C LEU A 448 15.51 -39.92 -0.95
N LYS A 449 15.33 -39.61 -2.24
CA LYS A 449 14.46 -40.39 -3.13
C LYS A 449 15.06 -41.76 -3.48
N GLU A 450 16.37 -41.83 -3.75
CA GLU A 450 17.04 -43.13 -3.96
C GLU A 450 17.02 -44.02 -2.71
N ALA A 451 17.21 -43.42 -1.52
CA ALA A 451 17.13 -44.15 -0.25
C ALA A 451 15.71 -44.68 0.06
N LEU A 452 14.65 -43.98 -0.39
CA LEU A 452 13.26 -44.44 -0.22
C LEU A 452 12.87 -45.53 -1.24
N VAL A 453 13.38 -45.47 -2.47
CA VAL A 453 13.11 -46.48 -3.49
C VAL A 453 13.84 -47.79 -3.18
N GLY A 454 15.05 -47.72 -2.60
CA GLY A 454 15.82 -48.90 -2.18
C GLY A 454 15.20 -49.70 -1.02
N GLN A 455 14.18 -49.19 -0.33
CA GLN A 455 13.49 -49.91 0.76
C GLN A 455 12.21 -50.65 0.32
N MET A 456 11.74 -50.49 -0.93
CA MET A 456 10.51 -51.15 -1.40
C MET A 456 10.73 -52.47 -2.15
N GLU A 457 11.97 -52.87 -2.45
CA GLU A 457 12.27 -54.10 -3.19
C GLU A 457 13.23 -55.04 -2.44
N VAL A 458 12.80 -55.66 -1.33
CA VAL A 458 13.36 -56.96 -0.92
C VAL A 458 12.28 -57.81 -0.24
N SER A 459 11.60 -58.65 -1.03
CA SER A 459 10.93 -59.86 -0.56
C SER A 459 11.44 -61.03 -1.39
N GLY A 460 12.34 -61.84 -0.83
CA GLY A 460 12.81 -63.08 -1.45
C GLY A 460 14.14 -63.62 -0.89
N LEU A 461 14.04 -64.66 -0.05
CA LEU A 461 15.01 -65.68 0.39
C LEU A 461 16.16 -65.99 -0.62
N ASP A 462 17.40 -66.42 -0.31
CA ASP A 462 18.03 -66.99 0.91
C ASP A 462 19.57 -67.17 0.73
N VAL A 463 20.29 -67.36 1.86
CA VAL A 463 21.57 -68.11 2.07
C VAL A 463 22.98 -67.42 2.03
N MET A 464 23.55 -67.37 3.26
CA MET A 464 24.95 -67.52 3.73
C MET A 464 25.79 -66.31 4.24
N ASN A 465 25.97 -66.37 5.57
CA ASN A 465 26.78 -65.64 6.58
C ASN A 465 28.32 -65.89 6.49
N PRO A 466 29.19 -65.39 7.41
CA PRO A 466 29.12 -64.23 8.33
C PRO A 466 30.44 -63.41 8.46
N LEU A 467 30.40 -62.18 9.01
CA LEU A 467 31.20 -61.73 10.19
C LEU A 467 31.00 -60.24 10.59
N SER A 468 30.39 -60.01 11.77
CA SER A 468 30.68 -58.98 12.81
C SER A 468 30.71 -57.47 12.43
N LYS A 469 30.03 -56.50 13.08
CA LYS A 469 29.85 -56.21 14.52
C LYS A 469 28.65 -55.23 14.73
N LYS A 470 27.98 -55.43 15.87
CA LYS A 470 26.86 -54.70 16.51
C LYS A 470 26.93 -53.16 16.56
N SER A 471 25.77 -52.52 16.40
CA SER A 471 25.06 -51.79 17.47
C SER A 471 23.62 -51.48 17.03
N ASP A 472 22.64 -52.10 17.68
CA ASP A 472 21.21 -52.08 17.34
C ASP A 472 20.46 -51.89 18.67
N ASP A 473 19.85 -50.72 18.89
CA ASP A 473 18.85 -50.45 19.93
C ASP A 473 18.33 -49.00 19.80
N THR A 474 17.27 -48.79 19.01
CA THR A 474 16.44 -47.54 19.09
C THR A 474 15.04 -47.70 18.50
N PHE A 475 14.73 -48.78 17.78
CA PHE A 475 13.46 -48.92 17.07
C PHE A 475 12.34 -49.68 17.82
N LYS A 476 12.58 -50.18 19.03
CA LYS A 476 11.56 -50.94 19.80
C LYS A 476 10.69 -50.11 20.75
N ASP A 477 10.97 -48.83 20.93
CA ASP A 477 10.30 -48.01 21.96
C ASP A 477 9.12 -47.16 21.46
N MET A 478 8.94 -47.07 20.13
CA MET A 478 7.90 -46.19 19.56
C MET A 478 6.58 -46.93 19.29
N SER A 479 6.65 -48.25 19.08
CA SER A 479 5.49 -49.13 18.91
C SER A 479 4.80 -49.47 20.24
N SER A 480 5.53 -49.52 21.35
CA SER A 480 4.97 -49.70 22.71
C SER A 480 4.23 -48.44 23.19
N LEU A 481 4.71 -47.25 22.81
CA LEU A 481 4.14 -45.96 23.20
C LEU A 481 2.81 -45.69 22.50
N LEU A 482 2.70 -46.00 21.21
CA LEU A 482 1.46 -45.86 20.44
C LEU A 482 0.36 -46.85 20.86
N GLN A 483 0.73 -48.03 21.36
CA GLN A 483 -0.23 -49.03 21.85
C GLN A 483 -0.84 -48.65 23.20
N SER A 484 -0.14 -47.84 24.01
CA SER A 484 -0.64 -47.33 25.30
C SER A 484 -1.69 -46.21 25.16
N ILE A 485 -1.72 -45.51 24.02
CA ILE A 485 -2.64 -44.38 23.77
C ILE A 485 -3.97 -44.85 23.15
N SER A 486 -3.99 -46.02 22.50
CA SER A 486 -5.16 -46.52 21.76
C SER A 486 -6.17 -47.33 22.59
N SER A 487 -5.92 -47.57 23.89
CA SER A 487 -6.79 -48.43 24.73
C SER A 487 -7.18 -47.72 26.02
N GLY A 488 -8.35 -47.08 26.03
CA GLY A 488 -8.96 -46.59 27.27
C GLY A 488 -10.11 -45.62 27.04
N ASN A 489 -11.29 -46.15 26.70
CA ASN A 489 -12.55 -45.39 26.78
C ASN A 489 -13.45 -45.99 27.86
N ASN A 490 -14.02 -45.08 28.67
CA ASN A 490 -15.28 -45.14 29.43
C ASN A 490 -15.28 -45.19 30.98
N ASP A 491 -15.94 -44.12 31.48
CA ASP A 491 -16.85 -43.98 32.63
C ASP A 491 -16.30 -43.67 34.03
N SER A 492 -16.30 -42.38 34.40
CA SER A 492 -17.31 -41.79 35.30
C SER A 492 -17.09 -40.28 35.55
N SER A 493 -18.16 -39.50 35.38
CA SER A 493 -18.31 -38.05 35.61
C SER A 493 -18.36 -37.65 37.11
N PRO A 494 -18.61 -36.37 37.48
CA PRO A 494 -17.90 -35.12 37.20
C PRO A 494 -17.49 -34.40 38.51
N SER A 495 -16.50 -33.51 38.51
CA SER A 495 -16.36 -32.53 39.61
C SER A 495 -15.91 -31.16 39.11
N THR A 496 -16.78 -30.19 39.37
CA THR A 496 -16.54 -28.75 39.28
C THR A 496 -15.96 -28.23 40.61
N LEU A 497 -15.50 -26.97 40.55
CA LEU A 497 -15.36 -26.00 41.64
C LEU A 497 -14.05 -25.95 42.43
N PHE A 498 -13.36 -24.82 42.24
CA PHE A 498 -12.83 -23.92 43.29
C PHE A 498 -12.02 -24.51 44.45
N ASN A 499 -10.77 -24.06 44.60
CA ASN A 499 -10.42 -23.13 45.71
C ASN A 499 -8.97 -22.57 45.62
N PRO A 500 -8.76 -21.28 45.96
CA PRO A 500 -7.49 -20.74 46.49
C PRO A 500 -7.33 -21.19 47.98
N PRO A 501 -6.16 -21.08 48.68
CA PRO A 501 -5.67 -19.82 49.32
C PRO A 501 -4.11 -19.76 49.39
N TYR A 502 -3.41 -18.65 49.68
CA TYR A 502 -3.43 -17.85 50.92
C TYR A 502 -2.87 -16.43 50.70
N LYS A 503 -3.51 -15.46 51.36
CA LYS A 503 -2.92 -14.23 51.96
C LYS A 503 -2.76 -14.50 53.48
N PRO A 504 -1.88 -13.84 54.23
CA PRO A 504 -1.80 -12.38 54.41
C PRO A 504 -0.79 -11.67 53.50
#